data_AF-A0A379PNV5-F1
#
_entry.id   AF-A0A379PNV5-F1
#
_cell.length_a   1.000
_cell.length_b   1.000
_cell.length_c   1.000
_cell.angle_alpha   90.00
_cell.angle_beta   90.00
_cell.angle_gamma   90.00
#
_symmetry.space_group_name_H-M   'P 1'
#
loop_
_entity.id
_entity.type
_entity.pdbx_description
1 polymer ?
#
loop_
_entity_poly.entity_id
_entity_poly.type
_entity_poly.pdbx_seq_one_letter_code
_entity_poly.pdbx_strand_id
1 'polypeptide(L)'
;MLRAEIMRRGISYARLVEALAAIGVEDTEGAIKNKVSRGRFSFMFSLQAMVAIGAEWMQVPGAACLLQGEGLGNGGTQALAKARKDPAA
;
A
#
# COMPACT_ATOMS: atom_id res chain seq x y z
N MET A 1 1.24 5.29 0.57
CA MET A 1 1.94 4.25 1.37
C MET A 1 1.44 2.86 0.98
N LEU A 2 0.16 2.52 1.22
CA LEU A 2 -0.39 1.21 0.82
C LEU A 2 -0.22 0.87 -0.66
N ARG A 3 -0.46 1.84 -1.57
CA ARG A 3 -0.20 1.67 -3.00
C ARG A 3 1.24 1.26 -3.29
N ALA A 4 2.21 1.87 -2.60
CA ALA A 4 3.63 1.58 -2.80
C ALA A 4 3.94 0.13 -2.41
N GLU A 5 3.36 -0.34 -1.31
CA GLU A 5 3.53 -1.72 -0.83
C GLU A 5 2.94 -2.76 -1.78
N ILE A 6 1.74 -2.50 -2.32
CA ILE A 6 1.10 -3.34 -3.35
C ILE A 6 1.99 -3.39 -4.60
N MET A 7 2.52 -2.24 -5.04
CA MET A 7 3.41 -2.15 -6.20
C MET A 7 4.74 -2.87 -5.96
N ARG A 8 5.34 -2.74 -4.76
CA ARG A 8 6.59 -3.38 -4.37
C ARG A 8 6.49 -4.91 -4.43
N ARG A 9 5.34 -5.47 -4.05
CA ARG A 9 5.06 -6.91 -4.10
C ARG A 9 4.55 -7.40 -5.45
N GLY A 10 4.26 -6.51 -6.40
CA GLY A 10 3.72 -6.87 -7.71
C GLY A 10 2.31 -7.47 -7.67
N ILE A 11 1.51 -7.16 -6.65
CA ILE A 11 0.17 -7.74 -6.46
C ILE A 11 -0.85 -6.94 -7.26
N SER A 12 -1.70 -7.62 -8.03
CA SER A 12 -2.82 -6.99 -8.74
C SER A 12 -3.98 -6.68 -7.78
N TYR A 13 -4.83 -5.71 -8.14
CA TYR A 13 -6.01 -5.41 -7.30
C TYR A 13 -6.97 -6.60 -7.18
N ALA A 14 -7.13 -7.40 -8.23
CA ALA A 14 -7.87 -8.66 -8.18
C ALA A 14 -7.30 -9.64 -7.13
N ARG A 15 -5.96 -9.80 -7.07
CA ARG A 15 -5.33 -10.66 -6.06
C ARG A 15 -5.45 -10.09 -4.65
N LEU A 16 -5.44 -8.77 -4.50
CA LEU A 16 -5.70 -8.13 -3.21
C LEU A 16 -7.14 -8.37 -2.75
N VAL A 17 -8.14 -8.36 -3.65
CA VAL A 17 -9.53 -8.71 -3.33
C VAL A 17 -9.60 -10.15 -2.80
N GLU A 18 -9.00 -11.10 -3.52
CA GLU A 18 -8.97 -12.51 -3.10
C GLU A 18 -8.32 -12.68 -1.72
N ALA A 19 -7.18 -12.01 -1.48
CA ALA A 19 -6.46 -12.09 -0.21
C ALA A 19 -7.22 -11.44 0.96
N LEU A 20 -7.93 -10.33 0.72
CA LEU A 20 -8.78 -9.68 1.70
C LEU A 20 -10.01 -10.55 2.03
N ALA A 21 -10.61 -11.18 1.04
CA ALA A 21 -11.72 -12.10 1.24
C ALA A 21 -11.31 -13.31 2.12
N ALA A 22 -10.08 -13.81 1.98
CA ALA A 22 -9.55 -14.89 2.81
C ALA A 22 -9.47 -14.55 4.32
N ILE A 23 -9.42 -13.27 4.67
CA ILE A 23 -9.45 -12.79 6.07
C ILE A 23 -10.82 -12.20 6.47
N GLY A 24 -11.86 -12.43 5.66
CA GLY A 24 -13.23 -11.98 5.93
C GLY A 24 -13.51 -10.52 5.57
N VAL A 25 -12.66 -9.88 4.78
CA VAL A 25 -12.86 -8.51 4.30
C VAL A 25 -13.36 -8.54 2.86
N GLU A 26 -14.68 -8.36 2.70
CA GLU A 26 -15.31 -8.31 1.38
C GLU A 26 -15.27 -6.88 0.82
N ASP A 27 -14.78 -6.76 -0.41
CA ASP A 27 -14.72 -5.51 -1.15
C ASP A 27 -14.70 -5.81 -2.66
N THR A 28 -15.02 -4.82 -3.48
CA THR A 28 -14.89 -4.97 -4.94
C THR A 28 -13.57 -4.40 -5.43
N GLU A 29 -13.07 -4.91 -6.57
CA GLU A 29 -11.84 -4.40 -7.18
C GLU A 29 -11.91 -2.89 -7.45
N GLY A 30 -13.07 -2.39 -7.88
CA GLY A 30 -13.33 -0.97 -8.09
C GLY A 30 -13.26 -0.16 -6.80
N ALA A 31 -13.86 -0.66 -5.71
CA ALA A 31 -13.82 -0.01 -4.40
C ALA A 31 -12.39 0.07 -3.84
N ILE A 32 -11.63 -1.03 -3.91
CA ILE A 32 -10.23 -1.09 -3.49
C ILE A 32 -9.38 -0.14 -4.34
N LYS A 33 -9.53 -0.16 -5.67
CA LYS A 33 -8.81 0.76 -6.57
C LYS A 33 -9.09 2.22 -6.21
N ASN A 34 -10.33 2.57 -5.92
CA ASN A 34 -10.71 3.94 -5.51
C ASN A 34 -10.13 4.32 -4.15
N LYS A 35 -10.18 3.42 -3.16
CA LYS A 35 -9.55 3.61 -1.84
C LYS A 35 -8.06 3.87 -1.99
N VAL A 36 -7.35 2.96 -2.67
CA VAL A 36 -5.90 2.98 -2.82
C VAL A 36 -5.42 4.16 -3.68
N SER A 37 -6.10 4.47 -4.77
CA SER A 37 -5.70 5.57 -5.67
C SER A 37 -5.84 6.96 -5.05
N ARG A 38 -6.91 7.19 -4.29
CA ARG A 38 -7.18 8.48 -3.62
C ARG A 38 -6.51 8.60 -2.25
N GLY A 39 -6.02 7.49 -1.70
CA GLY A 39 -5.42 7.46 -0.36
C GLY A 39 -6.43 7.71 0.76
N ARG A 40 -7.74 7.50 0.52
CA ARG A 40 -8.80 7.73 1.51
C ARG A 40 -9.45 6.40 1.89
N PHE A 41 -8.97 5.84 3.00
CA PHE A 41 -9.44 4.61 3.63
C PHE A 41 -9.13 4.66 5.13
N SER A 42 -9.72 3.77 5.91
CA SER A 42 -9.40 3.64 7.32
C SER A 42 -7.98 3.08 7.50
N PHE A 43 -7.32 3.47 8.59
CA PHE A 43 -6.04 2.86 8.95
C PHE A 43 -6.16 1.34 9.09
N MET A 44 -7.27 0.85 9.66
CA MET A 44 -7.54 -0.58 9.79
C MET A 44 -7.56 -1.32 8.44
N PHE A 45 -8.16 -0.75 7.39
CA PHE A 45 -8.12 -1.33 6.05
C PHE A 45 -6.67 -1.49 5.55
N SER A 46 -5.79 -0.58 5.91
CA SER A 46 -4.36 -0.66 5.54
C SER A 46 -3.68 -1.84 6.22
N LEU A 47 -3.96 -2.05 7.51
CA LEU A 47 -3.43 -3.18 8.26
C LEU A 47 -3.99 -4.51 7.75
N GLN A 48 -5.29 -4.58 7.47
CA GLN A 48 -5.91 -5.76 6.85
C GLN A 48 -5.28 -6.08 5.50
N ALA A 49 -5.09 -5.08 4.64
CA ALA A 49 -4.42 -5.25 3.36
C ALA A 49 -2.96 -5.70 3.53
N MET A 50 -2.23 -5.16 4.52
CA MET A 50 -0.88 -5.61 4.85
C MET A 50 -0.86 -7.08 5.27
N VAL A 51 -1.72 -7.49 6.21
CA VAL A 51 -1.81 -8.89 6.66
C VAL A 51 -2.18 -9.80 5.49
N ALA A 52 -3.16 -9.41 4.68
CA ALA A 52 -3.61 -10.17 3.51
C ALA A 52 -2.48 -10.41 2.48
N ILE A 53 -1.58 -9.44 2.30
CA ILE A 53 -0.46 -9.55 1.36
C ILE A 53 0.86 -10.02 2.02
N GLY A 54 0.82 -10.43 3.29
CA GLY A 54 2.00 -10.90 4.04
C GLY A 54 3.02 -9.80 4.35
N ALA A 55 2.57 -8.56 4.54
CA ALA A 55 3.41 -7.44 4.92
C ALA A 55 3.48 -7.26 6.43
N GLU A 56 4.64 -7.58 7.00
CA GLU A 56 4.92 -7.43 8.43
C GLU A 56 5.33 -6.00 8.81
N TRP A 57 5.89 -5.26 7.86
CA TRP A 57 6.38 -3.90 8.09
C TRP A 57 6.09 -3.02 6.87
N MET A 58 5.89 -1.72 7.11
CA MET A 58 5.75 -0.70 6.09
C MET A 58 6.66 0.48 6.44
N GLN A 59 7.49 0.90 5.50
CA GLN A 59 8.34 2.07 5.71
C GLN A 59 7.49 3.33 5.79
N VAL A 60 7.72 4.18 6.80
CA VAL A 60 7.17 5.53 6.83
C VAL A 60 8.28 6.50 6.38
N PRO A 61 8.01 7.40 5.41
CA PRO A 61 9.00 8.37 4.97
C PRO A 61 9.35 9.32 6.13
N GLY A 62 10.64 9.60 6.29
CA GLY A 62 11.12 10.59 7.24
C GLY A 62 10.80 12.02 6.77
N ALA A 63 10.97 13.00 7.67
CA ALA A 63 10.67 14.40 7.39
C ALA A 63 11.39 14.95 6.15
N ALA A 64 12.68 14.63 5.98
CA ALA A 64 13.47 15.08 4.83
C ALA A 64 12.89 14.58 3.48
N CYS A 65 12.47 13.32 3.44
CA CYS A 65 11.87 12.66 2.27
C CYS A 65 10.53 13.31 1.89
N LEU A 66 9.67 13.60 2.89
CA LEU A 66 8.42 14.33 2.65
C LEU A 66 8.66 15.77 2.15
N LEU A 67 9.63 16.49 2.72
CA LEU A 67 9.97 17.86 2.30
C LEU A 67 10.51 17.92 0.87
N GLN A 68 11.09 16.82 0.38
CA GLN A 68 11.54 16.67 -1.00
C GLN A 68 10.43 16.25 -1.98
N GLY A 69 9.18 16.13 -1.49
CA GLY A 69 8.02 15.77 -2.32
C GLY A 69 7.82 14.27 -2.50
N GLU A 70 8.63 13.41 -1.87
CA GLU A 70 8.39 11.97 -1.88
C GLU A 70 7.14 11.65 -1.06
N GLY A 71 6.27 10.79 -1.60
CA GLY A 71 4.97 10.52 -0.98
C GLY A 71 3.91 11.62 -1.12
N LEU A 72 4.23 12.76 -1.76
CA LEU A 72 3.30 13.85 -2.04
C LEU A 72 2.95 13.92 -3.55
N GLY A 73 1.72 14.34 -3.88
CA GLY A 73 1.26 14.56 -5.26
C GLY A 73 0.99 13.28 -6.09
N ASN A 74 0.69 13.48 -7.38
CA ASN A 74 0.32 12.43 -8.36
C ASN A 74 1.54 11.64 -8.86
N GLY A 75 2.30 11.02 -7.95
CA GLY A 75 3.50 10.26 -8.31
C GLY A 75 4.38 9.87 -7.12
N GLY A 76 4.24 10.55 -5.98
CA GLY A 76 5.09 10.35 -4.81
C GLY A 76 5.06 8.94 -4.23
N THR A 77 3.99 8.16 -4.44
CA THR A 77 3.94 6.76 -4.00
C THR A 77 4.78 5.81 -4.83
N GLN A 78 5.10 6.14 -6.09
CA GLN A 78 5.98 5.31 -6.92
C GLN A 78 7.45 5.44 -6.50
N ALA A 79 7.87 6.63 -6.06
CA ALA A 79 9.19 6.83 -5.47
C ALA A 79 9.38 5.96 -4.22
N LEU A 80 8.38 5.94 -3.33
CA LEU A 80 8.37 5.10 -2.14
C LEU A 80 8.40 3.60 -2.44
N ALA A 81 7.85 3.15 -3.57
CA ALA A 81 7.90 1.73 -3.96
C ALA A 81 9.30 1.30 -4.43
N LYS A 82 10.09 2.24 -4.98
CA LYS A 82 11.46 2.01 -5.45
C LYS A 82 12.51 2.25 -4.38
N ALA A 83 12.21 3.09 -3.38
CA ALA A 83 13.14 3.51 -2.35
C ALA A 83 13.28 2.45 -1.24
N ARG A 84 14.44 1.79 -1.26
CA ARG A 84 15.08 1.00 -0.18
C ARG A 84 14.51 -0.40 0.14
N LYS A 85 15.48 -1.30 0.37
CA LYS A 85 15.33 -2.73 0.65
C LYS A 85 14.82 -2.98 2.06
N ASP A 86 14.11 -4.09 2.20
CA ASP A 86 13.57 -4.59 3.46
C ASP A 86 14.67 -4.64 4.53
N PRO A 87 14.41 -4.22 5.78
CA PRO A 87 15.38 -4.25 6.86
C PRO A 87 15.83 -5.69 7.22
N ALA A 88 15.30 -6.71 6.56
CA ALA A 88 15.63 -8.12 6.71
C ALA A 88 16.36 -8.74 5.49
N ALA A 89 16.87 -7.92 4.55
CA ALA A 89 17.49 -8.38 3.29
C ALA A 89 18.84 -7.75 2.95
#